data_AF-A0A1C9JBH5-F1
#
_entry.id   AF-A0A1C9JBH5-F1
#
_cell.length_a   1.000
_cell.length_b   1.000
_cell.length_c   1.000
_cell.angle_alpha   90.00
_cell.angle_beta   90.00
_cell.angle_gamma   90.00
#
_symmetry.space_group_name_H-M   'P 1'
#
loop_
_entity.id
_entity.type
_entity.pdbx_description
1 polymer ?
#
loop_
_entity_poly.entity_id
_entity_poly.type
_entity_poly.pdbx_seq_one_letter_code
_entity_poly.pdbx_strand_id
1 'polypeptide(L)' 'MEKSAFFITVLLWCLLLSITSYSVYLGFGPPSNKLRDPFEEHED' A
#
# COMPACT_ATOMS: atom_id res chain seq x y z
N MET A 1 15.58 23.90 -14.82
CA MET A 1 14.68 23.83 -13.66
C MET A 1 13.44 22.99 -13.96
N GLU A 2 12.78 23.18 -15.11
CA GLU A 2 11.50 22.53 -15.45
C GLU A 2 11.57 21.00 -15.61
N LYS A 3 12.65 20.49 -16.24
CA LYS A 3 12.88 19.03 -16.40
C LYS A 3 13.05 18.31 -15.06
N SER A 4 13.62 18.99 -14.06
CA SER A 4 13.83 18.43 -12.72
C SER A 4 12.52 18.33 -11.94
N ALA A 5 11.67 19.36 -12.01
CA ALA A 5 10.36 19.33 -11.39
C ALA A 5 9.49 18.20 -11.98
N PHE A 6 9.45 18.09 -13.31
CA PHE A 6 8.71 17.01 -13.97
C PHE A 6 9.18 15.61 -13.54
N PHE A 7 10.50 15.39 -13.49
CA PHE A 7 11.06 14.11 -13.04
C PHE A 7 10.67 13.79 -11.59
N ILE A 8 10.80 14.77 -10.69
CA ILE A 8 10.44 14.60 -9.27
C ILE A 8 8.95 14.31 -9.14
N THR A 9 8.07 15.01 -9.86
CA THR A 9 6.63 14.77 -9.83
C THR A 9 6.27 13.36 -10.27
N VAL A 10 6.87 12.87 -11.37
CA VAL A 10 6.63 11.49 -11.83
C VAL A 10 7.16 10.47 -10.82
N LEU A 11 8.35 10.70 -10.25
CA LEU A 11 8.91 9.84 -9.22
C LEU A 11 8.00 9.74 -8.00
N LEU A 12 7.50 10.88 -7.50
CA LEU A 12 6.59 10.92 -6.36
C LEU A 12 5.27 10.22 -6.67
N TRP A 13 4.74 10.36 -7.89
CA TRP A 13 3.55 9.63 -8.32
C TRP A 13 3.78 8.12 -8.36
N CYS A 14 4.88 7.66 -8.94
CA CYS A 14 5.24 6.24 -8.94
C CYS A 14 5.41 5.69 -7.51
N LEU A 15 6.06 6.47 -6.63
CA LEU A 15 6.24 6.11 -5.23
C LEU A 15 4.89 6.00 -4.51
N LEU A 16 4.01 6.99 -4.68
CA LEU A 16 2.68 7.00 -4.10
C LEU A 16 1.89 5.76 -4.54
N LEU A 17 1.79 5.53 -5.86
CA LEU A 17 1.06 4.38 -6.40
C LEU A 17 1.64 3.05 -5.94
N SER A 18 2.97 2.94 -5.82
CA SER A 18 3.62 1.72 -5.35
C SER A 18 3.29 1.44 -3.88
N ILE A 19 3.41 2.45 -3.02
CA ILE A 19 3.08 2.31 -1.60
C ILE A 19 1.60 2.00 -1.42
N THR A 20 0.71 2.72 -2.12
CA THR A 20 -0.74 2.47 -2.06
C THR A 20 -1.07 1.05 -2.51
N SER A 21 -0.55 0.60 -3.65
CA SER A 21 -0.81 -0.75 -4.16
C SER A 21 -0.25 -1.83 -3.23
N TYR A 22 0.94 -1.60 -2.66
CA TYR A 22 1.55 -2.52 -1.70
C TYR A 22 0.72 -2.63 -0.41
N SER A 23 0.23 -1.51 0.11
CA SER A 23 -0.66 -1.50 1.29
C SER A 23 -1.95 -2.25 1.03
N VAL A 24 -2.55 -2.09 -0.15
CA VAL A 24 -3.76 -2.85 -0.55
C VAL A 24 -3.44 -4.35 -0.63
N TYR A 25 -2.34 -4.72 -1.29
CA TYR A 25 -1.90 -6.12 -1.38
C TYR A 25 -1.61 -6.73 -0.01
N LEU A 26 -0.99 -5.97 0.90
CA LEU A 26 -0.69 -6.43 2.25
C LEU A 26 -1.97 -6.61 3.10
N GLY A 27 -2.89 -5.64 3.02
CA GLY A 27 -4.11 -5.63 3.83
C GLY A 27 -5.22 -6.55 3.34
N PHE A 28 -5.30 -6.81 2.03
CA PHE A 28 -6.40 -7.56 1.42
C PHE A 28 -5.95 -8.72 0.51
N GLY A 29 -4.65 -8.90 0.29
CA GLY A 29 -4.10 -10.00 -0.51
C GLY A 29 -3.73 -11.22 0.34
N PRO A 30 -3.08 -12.24 -0.25
CA PRO A 30 -2.68 -13.45 0.47
C PRO A 30 -1.91 -13.24 1.79
N PRO A 31 -1.08 -12.18 1.95
CA PRO A 31 -0.44 -11.88 3.23
C PRO A 31 -1.40 -11.51 4.36
N SER A 32 -2.62 -11.02 4.08
CA SER A 32 -3.56 -10.58 5.10
C SER A 32 -4.01 -11.70 6.02
N ASN A 33 -4.03 -12.94 5.53
CA ASN A 33 -4.37 -14.13 6.33
C ASN A 33 -3.37 -14.42 7.47
N LYS A 34 -2.21 -13.76 7.47
CA LYS A 34 -1.23 -13.83 8.57
C LYS A 34 -1.42 -12.71 9.60
N LEU A 35 -2.32 -11.76 9.33
CA LEU A 35 -2.69 -10.72 10.28
C LEU A 35 -3.73 -11.31 11.23
N ARG A 36 -3.58 -11.04 12.53
CA ARG A 36 -4.55 -11.46 13.54
C ARG A 36 -5.90 -10.80 13.24
N ASP A 37 -6.94 -11.61 13.11
CA ASP A 37 -8.30 -11.11 13.00
C ASP A 37 -8.79 -10.70 14.40
N PRO A 38 -9.14 -9.42 14.63
CA PRO A 38 -9.61 -8.96 15.93
C PRO A 38 -11.03 -9.45 16.28
N PHE A 39 -11.75 -10.09 15.35
CA PHE A 39 -13.10 -10.58 15.56
C PHE A 39 -13.17 -12.09 15.80
N GLU A 40 -12.08 -12.84 15.54
CA GLU A 40 -12.00 -14.30 15.72
C GLU A 40 -12.23 -14.72 17.18
N GLU A 41 -11.86 -13.87 18.15
CA GLU A 41 -12.09 -14.10 19.60
C GLU A 41 -13.56 -13.87 20.04
N HIS A 42 -14.45 -13.49 19.12
CA HIS A 42 -15.85 -13.16 19.38
C HIS A 42 -16.84 -14.10 18.68
N GLU A 43 -16.37 -15.20 18.09
CA GLU A 43 -17.21 -16.16 17.37
C GLU A 43 -17.87 -17.25 18.27
N ASP A 44 -17.84 -17.07 19.59
CA ASP A 44 -18.39 -17.99 20.61
C ASP A 44 -19.76 -17.57 21.17
#